data_AF-A0A6N4AQD3-F1
#
_entry.id   AF-A0A6N4AQD3-F1
#
_cell.length_a   1.000
_cell.length_b   1.000
_cell.length_c   1.000
_cell.angle_alpha   90.00
_cell.angle_beta   90.00
_cell.angle_gamma   90.00
#
_symmetry.space_group_name_H-M   'P 1'
#
loop_
_entity.id
_entity.type
_entity.pdbx_description
1 polymer ?
#
loop_
_entity_poly.entity_id
_entity_poly.type
_entity_poly.pdbx_seq_one_letter_code
_entity_poly.pdbx_strand_id
1 'polypeptide(L)'
;MKFRILRYSAMTRREIFKSIAKWVLFSLVLLVSYTIEVTMPFASWQPYLTLTTAVAVSFFSEELSGAVFAAFAGMMHDLAMGSLFGFTSIWLMPCCLFVTLLVVNLIHRNILNFLWMNLTAVILVQSAELLFKYIIWRNPEIDVVLINYVLPALIATVILSAPLYLIIRQINKKLGVENNTDDILTAFEDVEDDEDKVRY
;
A
#
# COMPACT_ATOMS: atom_id res chain seq x y z
N MET A 1 4.71 6.72 -34.42
CA MET A 1 4.37 6.86 -32.98
C MET A 1 2.88 7.16 -32.87
N LYS A 2 2.07 6.17 -32.46
CA LYS A 2 0.60 6.26 -32.39
C LYS A 2 0.23 6.52 -30.94
N PHE A 3 -0.25 7.73 -30.63
CA PHE A 3 -0.73 8.07 -29.30
C PHE A 3 -1.92 7.17 -28.95
N ARG A 4 -1.73 6.31 -27.93
CA ARG A 4 -2.80 5.50 -27.32
C ARG A 4 -3.69 6.44 -26.52
N ILE A 5 -4.77 6.90 -27.13
CA ILE A 5 -5.84 7.59 -26.41
C ILE A 5 -6.54 6.49 -25.60
N LEU A 6 -6.29 6.48 -24.29
CA LEU A 6 -7.01 5.66 -23.32
C LEU A 6 -8.51 5.93 -23.52
N ARG A 7 -9.20 4.97 -24.14
CA ARG A 7 -10.66 5.00 -24.24
C ARG A 7 -11.18 4.79 -22.83
N TYR A 8 -11.51 5.88 -22.14
CA TYR A 8 -12.21 5.84 -20.87
C TYR A 8 -13.57 5.20 -21.16
N SER A 9 -13.66 3.88 -20.94
CA SER A 9 -14.93 3.16 -21.01
C SER A 9 -15.90 3.87 -20.07
N ALA A 10 -17.11 4.18 -20.56
CA ALA A 10 -18.11 4.88 -19.77
C ALA A 10 -18.48 4.00 -18.58
N MET A 11 -17.87 4.28 -17.43
CA MET A 11 -18.02 3.52 -16.21
C MET A 11 -19.51 3.43 -15.83
N THR A 12 -20.05 2.21 -15.82
CA THR A 12 -21.47 1.98 -15.51
C THR A 12 -21.72 2.41 -14.05
N ARG A 13 -22.90 2.95 -13.69
CA ARG A 13 -23.21 3.39 -12.30
C ARG A 13 -22.85 2.35 -11.22
N ARG A 14 -22.93 1.06 -11.57
CA ARG A 14 -22.56 -0.07 -10.68
C ARG A 14 -21.04 -0.20 -10.47
N GLU A 15 -20.22 0.09 -11.47
CA GLU A 15 -18.75 0.06 -11.37
C GLU A 15 -18.23 1.24 -10.56
N ILE A 16 -18.80 2.43 -10.76
CA ILE A 16 -18.51 3.61 -9.93
C ILE A 16 -18.84 3.32 -8.46
N PHE A 17 -20.01 2.72 -8.20
CA PHE A 17 -20.40 2.36 -6.83
C PHE A 17 -19.44 1.32 -6.20
N LYS A 18 -19.01 0.32 -6.96
CA LYS A 18 -18.03 -0.68 -6.49
C LYS A 18 -16.65 -0.05 -6.22
N SER A 19 -16.18 0.84 -7.10
CA SER A 19 -14.93 1.58 -6.90
C SER A 19 -14.99 2.47 -5.65
N ILE A 20 -16.06 3.22 -5.47
CA ILE A 20 -16.28 4.03 -4.26
C ILE A 20 -16.33 3.12 -3.02
N ALA A 21 -17.09 2.03 -3.07
CA ALA A 21 -17.15 1.08 -1.96
C ALA A 21 -15.77 0.48 -1.62
N LYS A 22 -14.94 0.17 -2.63
CA LYS A 22 -13.56 -0.28 -2.44
C LYS A 22 -12.73 0.75 -1.66
N TRP A 23 -12.77 2.01 -2.08
CA TRP A 23 -12.03 3.10 -1.44
C TRP A 23 -12.54 3.43 -0.03
N VAL A 24 -13.86 3.39 0.18
CA VAL A 24 -14.47 3.53 1.50
C VAL A 24 -14.00 2.41 2.43
N LEU A 25 -13.92 1.18 1.94
CA LEU A 25 -13.45 0.04 2.74
C LEU A 25 -11.96 0.15 3.05
N PHE A 26 -11.13 0.60 2.09
CA PHE A 26 -9.71 0.89 2.35
C PHE A 26 -9.51 1.99 3.39
N SER A 27 -10.29 3.07 3.30
CA SER A 27 -10.28 4.14 4.30
C SER A 27 -10.73 3.64 5.68
N LEU A 28 -11.74 2.76 5.73
CA LEU A 28 -12.20 2.14 6.97
C LEU A 28 -11.12 1.24 7.59
N VAL A 29 -10.43 0.42 6.79
CA VAL A 29 -9.31 -0.42 7.27
C VAL A 29 -8.19 0.46 7.84
N LEU A 30 -7.84 1.54 7.15
CA LEU A 30 -6.83 2.49 7.62
C LEU A 30 -7.25 3.15 8.94
N LEU A 31 -8.52 3.54 9.08
CA LEU A 31 -9.06 4.13 10.31
C LEU A 31 -8.99 3.13 11.47
N VAL A 32 -9.39 1.88 11.25
CA VAL A 32 -9.28 0.81 12.25
C VAL A 32 -7.81 0.62 12.67
N SER A 33 -6.89 0.52 11.71
CA SER A 33 -5.45 0.44 11.99
C SER A 33 -4.93 1.61 12.79
N TYR A 34 -5.37 2.83 12.48
CA TYR A 34 -5.04 4.03 13.25
C TYR A 34 -5.59 3.98 14.69
N THR A 35 -6.84 3.56 14.88
CA THR A 35 -7.41 3.44 16.24
C THR A 35 -6.66 2.40 17.09
N ILE A 36 -6.20 1.31 16.50
CA ILE A 36 -5.39 0.29 17.19
C ILE A 36 -4.02 0.87 17.57
N GLU A 37 -3.39 1.66 16.69
CA GLU A 37 -2.15 2.35 17.02
C GLU A 37 -2.33 3.34 18.18
N VAL A 38 -3.37 4.18 18.15
CA VAL A 38 -3.63 5.19 19.19
C VAL A 38 -4.01 4.57 20.54
N THR A 39 -4.76 3.46 20.53
CA THR A 39 -5.25 2.84 21.78
C THR A 39 -4.19 2.06 22.56
N MET A 40 -2.99 1.88 22.00
CA MET A 40 -1.86 1.24 22.69
C MET A 40 -2.21 -0.08 23.41
N PRO A 41 -3.01 -1.00 22.82
CA PRO A 41 -3.42 -2.22 23.53
C PRO A 41 -2.22 -3.14 23.84
N PHE A 42 -1.13 -2.98 23.09
CA PHE A 42 0.12 -3.70 23.27
C PHE A 42 1.15 -2.76 23.89
N ALA A 43 1.07 -2.55 25.21
CA ALA A 43 1.91 -1.62 25.97
C ALA A 43 3.44 -1.79 25.80
N SER A 44 3.91 -2.89 25.19
CA SER A 44 5.34 -3.14 24.94
C SER A 44 5.71 -3.23 23.45
N TRP A 45 4.79 -3.62 22.55
CA TRP A 45 5.09 -3.90 21.14
C TRP A 45 4.04 -3.23 20.24
N GLN A 46 4.28 -2.00 19.80
CA GLN A 46 3.31 -1.26 19.00
C GLN A 46 3.53 -1.54 17.50
N PRO A 47 2.64 -2.28 16.82
CA PRO A 47 2.81 -2.56 15.41
C PRO A 47 2.44 -1.35 14.54
N TYR A 48 3.28 -1.05 13.55
CA TYR A 48 3.07 -0.09 12.47
C TYR A 48 2.04 -0.59 11.44
N LEU A 49 0.78 -0.71 11.87
CA LEU A 49 -0.35 -1.17 11.08
C LEU A 49 -0.74 -0.17 9.98
N THR A 50 -0.70 1.13 10.24
CA THR A 50 -1.03 2.19 9.27
C THR A 50 -0.06 2.16 8.08
N LEU A 51 1.24 2.06 8.35
CA LEU A 51 2.29 1.85 7.36
C LEU A 51 2.04 0.59 6.51
N THR A 52 1.75 -0.53 7.17
CA THR A 52 1.48 -1.80 6.50
C THR A 52 0.22 -1.74 5.62
N THR A 53 -0.84 -1.05 6.08
CA THR A 53 -2.05 -0.85 5.26
C THR A 53 -1.78 0.00 4.03
N ALA A 54 -0.93 1.02 4.12
CA ALA A 54 -0.55 1.85 2.98
C ALA A 54 0.19 1.05 1.91
N VAL A 55 1.15 0.21 2.31
CA VAL A 55 1.88 -0.65 1.38
C VAL A 55 0.95 -1.69 0.75
N ALA A 56 0.05 -2.28 1.55
CA ALA A 56 -0.92 -3.25 1.05
C ALA A 56 -1.92 -2.65 0.06
N VAL A 57 -2.45 -1.46 0.31
CA VAL A 57 -3.34 -0.77 -0.65
C VAL A 57 -2.59 -0.39 -1.93
N SER A 58 -1.34 0.06 -1.80
CA SER A 58 -0.46 0.39 -2.95
C SER A 58 -0.13 -0.83 -3.81
N PHE A 59 -0.09 -2.04 -3.23
CA PHE A 59 0.15 -3.28 -3.96
C PHE A 59 -1.01 -3.68 -4.89
N PHE A 60 -2.23 -3.23 -4.61
CA PHE A 60 -3.46 -3.59 -5.36
C PHE A 60 -4.11 -2.41 -6.10
N SER A 61 -3.52 -1.22 -6.03
CA SER A 61 -4.09 0.02 -6.59
C SER A 61 -3.14 0.65 -7.62
N GLU A 62 -3.64 1.63 -8.37
CA GLU A 62 -2.84 2.40 -9.31
C GLU A 62 -1.80 3.26 -8.59
N GLU A 63 -0.68 3.53 -9.24
CA GLU A 63 0.49 4.25 -8.72
C GLU A 63 0.15 5.58 -8.03
N LEU A 64 -0.63 6.45 -8.67
CA LEU A 64 -1.01 7.75 -8.10
C LEU A 64 -1.97 7.59 -6.93
N SER A 65 -2.94 6.68 -7.06
CA SER A 65 -3.96 6.46 -6.03
C SER A 65 -3.38 5.85 -4.75
N GLY A 66 -2.44 4.92 -4.89
CA GLY A 66 -1.69 4.33 -3.77
C GLY A 66 -0.75 5.34 -3.11
N ALA A 67 -0.04 6.16 -3.89
CA ALA A 67 0.84 7.20 -3.36
C ALA A 67 0.08 8.26 -2.56
N VAL A 68 -1.08 8.73 -3.04
CA VAL A 68 -1.92 9.68 -2.30
C VAL A 68 -2.45 9.05 -1.01
N PHE A 69 -2.91 7.80 -1.06
CA PHE A 69 -3.34 7.07 0.12
C PHE A 69 -2.20 6.90 1.14
N ALA A 70 -0.99 6.61 0.67
CA ALA A 70 0.21 6.50 1.49
C ALA A 70 0.58 7.83 2.17
N ALA A 71 0.40 8.96 1.49
CA ALA A 71 0.61 10.27 2.10
C ALA A 71 -0.37 10.52 3.26
N PHE A 72 -1.66 10.23 3.07
CA PHE A 72 -2.65 10.33 4.14
C PHE A 72 -2.37 9.36 5.30
N ALA A 73 -2.01 8.11 4.99
CA ALA A 73 -1.61 7.13 6.00
C ALA A 73 -0.40 7.60 6.81
N GLY A 74 0.62 8.16 6.16
CA GLY A 74 1.81 8.70 6.82
C GLY A 74 1.49 9.86 7.76
N MET A 75 0.62 10.78 7.35
CA MET A 75 0.17 11.88 8.22
C MET A 75 -0.61 11.36 9.45
N MET A 76 -1.44 10.34 9.27
CA MET A 76 -2.16 9.71 10.38
C MET A 76 -1.23 8.95 11.31
N HIS A 77 -0.18 8.32 10.78
CA HIS A 77 0.84 7.68 11.59
C HIS A 77 1.62 8.69 12.44
N ASP A 78 2.01 9.83 11.86
CA ASP A 78 2.70 10.90 12.58
C ASP A 78 1.85 11.43 13.76
N LEU A 79 0.53 11.55 13.56
CA LEU A 79 -0.43 11.92 14.62
C LEU A 79 -0.50 10.88 15.74
N ALA A 80 -0.46 9.58 15.42
CA ALA A 80 -0.53 8.51 16.41
C ALA A 80 0.76 8.41 17.25
N MET A 81 1.92 8.60 16.64
CA MET A 81 3.24 8.49 17.29
C MET A 81 3.68 9.80 17.98
N GLY A 82 2.97 10.90 17.77
CA GLY A 82 3.39 12.23 18.23
C GLY A 82 4.69 12.71 17.57
N SER A 83 4.96 12.22 16.34
CA SER A 83 6.14 12.59 15.55
C SER A 83 5.88 13.89 14.78
N LEU A 84 6.90 14.37 14.05
CA LEU A 84 6.73 15.56 13.20
C LEU A 84 5.71 15.29 12.11
N PHE A 85 4.67 16.13 12.09
CA PHE A 85 3.59 16.01 11.13
C PHE A 85 4.11 16.07 9.68
N GLY A 86 3.86 14.99 8.92
CA GLY A 86 4.25 14.86 7.52
C GLY A 86 5.64 14.25 7.30
N PHE A 87 6.41 13.97 8.36
CA PHE A 87 7.72 13.34 8.22
C PHE A 87 7.60 11.92 7.64
N THR A 88 6.72 11.09 8.22
CA THR A 88 6.49 9.73 7.74
C THR A 88 5.87 9.75 6.35
N SER A 89 4.99 10.70 6.06
CA SER A 89 4.38 10.85 4.73
C SER A 89 5.40 11.08 3.61
N ILE A 90 6.41 11.93 3.84
CA ILE A 90 7.44 12.24 2.85
C ILE A 90 8.26 11.00 2.48
N TRP A 91 8.51 10.10 3.43
CA TRP A 91 9.25 8.86 3.19
C TRP A 91 8.36 7.73 2.66
N LEU A 92 7.12 7.64 3.15
CA LEU A 92 6.21 6.56 2.80
C LEU A 92 5.66 6.68 1.37
N MET A 93 5.43 7.91 0.90
CA MET A 93 4.92 8.18 -0.45
C MET A 93 5.83 7.64 -1.57
N PRO A 94 7.15 7.95 -1.64
CA PRO A 94 8.03 7.39 -2.65
C PRO A 94 8.24 5.88 -2.45
N CYS A 95 8.25 5.37 -1.21
CA CYS A 95 8.32 3.93 -0.96
C CYS A 95 7.12 3.18 -1.55
N CYS A 96 5.91 3.68 -1.31
CA CYS A 96 4.69 3.07 -1.85
C CYS A 96 4.62 3.15 -3.37
N LEU A 97 5.03 4.29 -3.95
CA LEU A 97 5.13 4.44 -5.40
C LEU A 97 6.10 3.41 -6.01
N PHE A 98 7.28 3.24 -5.40
CA PHE A 98 8.26 2.26 -5.84
C PHE A 98 7.73 0.82 -5.73
N VAL A 99 7.01 0.51 -4.64
CA VAL A 99 6.36 -0.80 -4.48
C VAL A 99 5.34 -1.04 -5.59
N THR A 100 4.46 -0.08 -5.89
CA THR A 100 3.48 -0.22 -6.97
C THR A 100 4.16 -0.41 -8.32
N LEU A 101 5.20 0.37 -8.63
CA LEU A 101 5.96 0.24 -9.88
C LEU A 101 6.63 -1.13 -10.02
N LEU A 102 7.21 -1.67 -8.95
CA LEU A 102 7.82 -3.00 -8.96
C LEU A 102 6.79 -4.10 -9.17
N VAL A 103 5.59 -3.97 -8.60
CA VAL A 103 4.50 -4.94 -8.79
C VAL A 103 3.95 -4.91 -10.21
N VAL A 104 3.88 -3.74 -10.82
CA VAL A 104 3.40 -3.59 -12.20
C VAL A 104 4.45 -4.08 -13.21
N ASN A 105 5.73 -3.82 -12.99
CA ASN A 105 6.78 -4.05 -14.01
C ASN A 105 7.63 -5.31 -13.82
N LEU A 106 7.80 -5.81 -12.59
CA LEU A 106 8.85 -6.79 -12.28
C LEU A 106 8.38 -8.01 -11.48
N ILE A 107 7.43 -7.83 -10.56
CA ILE A 107 7.15 -8.80 -9.51
C ILE A 107 5.75 -9.41 -9.65
N HIS A 108 5.68 -10.74 -9.66
CA HIS A 108 4.41 -11.46 -9.57
C HIS A 108 3.75 -11.28 -8.20
N ARG A 109 2.42 -11.15 -8.19
CA ARG A 109 1.58 -10.92 -7.00
C ARG A 109 1.54 -12.14 -6.07
N ASN A 110 2.60 -12.33 -5.29
CA ASN A 110 2.74 -13.37 -4.27
C ASN A 110 2.80 -12.79 -2.85
N ILE A 111 2.32 -13.57 -1.87
CA ILE A 111 2.32 -13.17 -0.45
C ILE A 111 3.74 -12.95 0.09
N LEU A 112 4.71 -13.77 -0.36
CA LEU A 112 6.12 -13.61 0.02
C LEU A 112 6.72 -12.30 -0.50
N ASN A 113 6.44 -11.96 -1.76
CA ASN A 113 6.94 -10.71 -2.36
C ASN A 113 6.35 -9.49 -1.67
N PHE A 114 5.06 -9.54 -1.33
CA PHE A 114 4.41 -8.52 -0.52
C PHE A 114 5.07 -8.37 0.86
N LEU A 115 5.35 -9.50 1.54
CA LEU A 115 5.99 -9.49 2.86
C LEU A 115 7.37 -8.82 2.81
N TRP A 116 8.18 -9.16 1.81
CA TRP A 116 9.51 -8.57 1.59
C TRP A 116 9.45 -7.08 1.29
N MET A 117 8.51 -6.64 0.46
CA MET A 117 8.30 -5.22 0.16
C MET A 117 7.83 -4.44 1.39
N ASN A 118 6.88 -4.99 2.14
CA ASN A 118 6.39 -4.38 3.37
C ASN A 118 7.51 -4.25 4.42
N LEU A 119 8.26 -5.33 4.63
CA LEU A 119 9.40 -5.31 5.55
C LEU A 119 10.42 -4.23 5.16
N THR A 120 10.77 -4.16 3.88
CA THR A 120 11.77 -3.19 3.39
C THR A 120 11.27 -1.74 3.54
N ALA A 121 9.99 -1.49 3.20
CA ALA A 121 9.40 -0.15 3.34
C ALA A 121 9.33 0.29 4.81
N VAL A 122 8.88 -0.58 5.72
CA VAL A 122 8.78 -0.26 7.16
C VAL A 122 10.18 -0.04 7.76
N ILE A 123 11.16 -0.87 7.43
CA ILE A 123 12.55 -0.67 7.90
C ILE A 123 13.09 0.67 7.44
N LEU A 124 12.90 1.04 6.17
CA LEU A 124 13.37 2.30 5.61
C LEU A 124 12.74 3.48 6.36
N VAL A 125 11.42 3.51 6.49
CA VAL A 125 10.69 4.60 7.16
C VAL A 125 11.06 4.70 8.64
N GLN A 126 11.11 3.56 9.36
CA GLN A 126 11.50 3.56 10.77
C GLN A 126 12.96 3.99 10.97
N SER A 127 13.87 3.56 10.10
CA SER A 127 15.28 3.98 10.18
C SER A 127 15.43 5.49 9.97
N ALA A 128 14.68 6.08 9.04
CA ALA A 128 14.67 7.52 8.82
C ALA A 128 14.11 8.27 10.04
N GLU A 129 13.04 7.77 10.64
CA GLU A 129 12.44 8.38 11.84
C GLU A 129 13.38 8.32 13.06
N LEU A 130 14.05 7.17 13.26
CA LEU A 130 15.03 6.99 14.33
C LEU A 130 16.25 7.90 14.15
N LEU A 131 16.80 7.98 12.93
CA LEU A 131 17.90 8.88 12.62
C LEU A 131 17.52 10.33 12.90
N PHE A 132 16.30 10.73 12.54
CA PHE A 132 15.82 12.08 12.77
C PHE A 132 15.66 12.38 14.28
N LYS A 133 14.99 11.48 15.03
CA LYS A 133 14.86 11.58 16.50
C LYS A 133 16.23 11.60 17.19
N TYR A 134 17.21 10.88 16.67
CA TYR A 134 18.57 10.88 17.20
C TYR A 134 19.31 12.18 16.91
N ILE A 135 19.34 12.64 15.65
CA ILE A 135 20.11 13.82 15.24
C ILE A 135 19.57 15.10 15.89
N ILE A 136 18.25 15.25 16.00
CA ILE A 136 17.63 16.49 16.50
C ILE A 136 17.40 16.45 18.01
N TRP A 137 16.96 15.32 18.55
CA TRP A 137 16.61 15.22 19.97
C TRP A 137 17.77 14.73 20.86
N ARG A 138 18.90 14.32 20.26
CA ARG A 138 20.14 13.91 20.93
C ARG A 138 19.90 12.93 22.10
N ASN A 139 18.99 11.98 21.88
CA ASN A 139 18.70 10.94 22.88
C ASN A 139 19.87 9.94 22.96
N PRO A 140 20.50 9.76 24.14
CA PRO A 140 21.69 8.92 24.30
C PRO A 140 21.41 7.40 24.36
N GLU A 141 20.15 6.96 24.32
CA GLU A 141 19.75 5.55 24.54
C GLU A 141 19.17 4.88 23.29
N ILE A 142 19.80 5.07 22.12
CA ILE A 142 19.31 4.53 20.84
C ILE A 142 19.24 2.99 20.85
N ASP A 143 20.25 2.34 21.43
CA ASP A 143 20.37 0.88 21.44
C ASP A 143 19.21 0.23 22.18
N VAL A 144 18.78 0.86 23.27
CA VAL A 144 17.69 0.37 24.13
C VAL A 144 16.34 0.54 23.44
N VAL A 145 16.14 1.65 22.73
CA VAL A 145 14.90 1.92 21.96
C VAL A 145 14.80 1.02 20.74
N LEU A 146 15.91 0.85 19.99
CA LEU A 146 15.94 0.02 18.79
C LEU A 146 15.66 -1.46 19.12
N ILE A 147 16.34 -2.01 20.14
CA ILE A 147 16.25 -3.43 20.47
C ILE A 147 14.93 -3.75 21.20
N ASN A 148 14.48 -2.90 22.12
CA ASN A 148 13.31 -3.23 22.96
C ASN A 148 11.97 -2.77 22.38
N TYR A 149 11.95 -1.83 21.43
CA TYR A 149 10.71 -1.29 20.87
C TYR A 149 10.59 -1.48 19.36
N VAL A 150 11.64 -1.15 18.60
CA VAL A 150 11.58 -1.17 17.12
C VAL A 150 11.65 -2.59 16.56
N LEU A 151 12.57 -3.43 17.05
CA LEU A 151 12.67 -4.83 16.61
C LEU A 151 11.39 -5.64 16.89
N PRO A 152 10.81 -5.59 18.11
CA PRO A 152 9.55 -6.28 18.39
C PRO A 152 8.37 -5.74 17.57
N ALA A 153 8.32 -4.42 17.36
CA ALA A 153 7.32 -3.80 16.49
C ALA A 153 7.44 -4.28 15.04
N LEU A 154 8.66 -4.39 14.51
CA LEU A 154 8.91 -4.93 13.16
C LEU A 154 8.42 -6.37 13.03
N ILE A 155 8.75 -7.24 13.99
CA ILE A 155 8.29 -8.64 13.97
C ILE A 155 6.75 -8.68 14.02
N ALA A 156 6.14 -7.89 14.89
CA ALA A 156 4.68 -7.78 14.98
C ALA A 156 4.05 -7.27 13.68
N THR A 157 4.66 -6.29 13.02
CA THR A 157 4.16 -5.78 11.72
C THR A 157 4.24 -6.82 10.62
N VAL A 158 5.31 -7.62 10.56
CA VAL A 158 5.43 -8.71 9.58
C VAL A 158 4.35 -9.75 9.82
N ILE A 159 4.14 -10.16 11.08
CA ILE A 159 3.09 -11.12 11.44
C ILE A 159 1.71 -10.58 11.11
N LEU A 160 1.43 -9.30 11.40
CA LEU A 160 0.15 -8.64 11.14
C LEU A 160 -0.04 -8.26 9.66
N SER A 161 1.03 -8.14 8.88
CA SER A 161 0.95 -7.86 7.45
C SER A 161 0.37 -9.04 6.67
N ALA A 162 0.58 -10.27 7.12
CA ALA A 162 0.02 -11.47 6.49
C ALA A 162 -1.53 -11.51 6.53
N PRO A 163 -2.22 -11.35 7.68
CA PRO A 163 -3.68 -11.28 7.71
C PRO A 163 -4.22 -10.01 7.03
N LEU A 164 -3.54 -8.87 7.14
CA LEU A 164 -3.92 -7.64 6.43
C LEU A 164 -3.92 -7.83 4.91
N TYR A 165 -2.88 -8.48 4.38
CA TYR A 165 -2.81 -8.84 2.96
C TYR A 165 -3.96 -9.73 2.54
N LEU A 166 -4.32 -10.73 3.35
CA LEU A 166 -5.46 -11.60 3.05
C LEU A 166 -6.78 -10.84 3.02
N ILE A 167 -7.00 -9.93 3.98
CA ILE A 167 -8.20 -9.09 4.03
C ILE A 167 -8.29 -8.21 2.78
N ILE A 168 -7.20 -7.51 2.43
CA ILE A 168 -7.17 -6.62 1.27
C ILE A 168 -7.30 -7.42 -0.04
N ARG A 169 -6.71 -8.62 -0.12
CA ARG A 169 -6.90 -9.54 -1.25
C ARG A 169 -8.36 -9.99 -1.38
N GLN A 170 -9.04 -10.30 -0.28
CA GLN A 170 -10.46 -10.68 -0.29
C GLN A 170 -11.36 -9.52 -0.72
N ILE A 171 -11.07 -8.31 -0.24
CA ILE A 171 -11.75 -7.08 -0.65
C ILE A 171 -11.54 -6.86 -2.15
N ASN A 172 -10.30 -6.96 -2.64
CA ASN A 172 -10.00 -6.78 -4.04
C ASN A 172 -10.59 -7.89 -4.92
N LYS A 173 -10.72 -9.13 -4.42
CA LYS A 173 -11.39 -10.21 -5.16
C LYS A 173 -12.91 -10.03 -5.22
N LYS A 174 -13.55 -9.46 -4.20
CA LYS A 174 -15.01 -9.26 -4.14
C LYS A 174 -15.47 -7.94 -4.77
N LEU A 175 -14.64 -6.91 -4.73
CA LEU A 175 -14.97 -5.54 -5.12
C LEU A 175 -14.02 -4.96 -6.17
N GLY A 176 -12.97 -5.68 -6.55
CA GLY A 176 -12.18 -5.37 -7.73
C GLY A 176 -13.10 -5.45 -8.93
N VAL A 177 -13.57 -4.29 -9.35
CA VAL A 177 -13.87 -4.08 -10.77
C VAL A 177 -12.53 -4.33 -11.44
N GLU A 178 -12.45 -5.46 -12.12
CA GLU A 178 -11.34 -5.85 -12.97
C GLU A 178 -11.21 -4.80 -14.06
N ASN A 179 -10.50 -3.71 -13.75
CA ASN A 179 -9.99 -2.85 -14.79
C ASN A 179 -8.75 -3.53 -15.36
N ASN A 180 -9.00 -4.22 -16.48
CA ASN A 180 -8.17 -4.12 -17.67
C ASN A 180 -6.83 -4.88 -17.66
N THR A 181 -6.88 -6.19 -17.53
CA THR A 181 -5.85 -7.06 -18.13
C THR A 181 -6.52 -8.13 -18.99
N ASP A 182 -7.63 -8.67 -18.53
CA ASP A 182 -8.43 -9.64 -19.29
C ASP A 182 -9.10 -8.98 -20.50
N ASP A 183 -9.67 -7.78 -20.35
CA ASP A 183 -10.25 -6.99 -21.46
C ASP A 183 -9.21 -6.58 -22.51
N ILE A 184 -7.93 -6.44 -22.10
CA ILE A 184 -6.84 -6.12 -23.02
C ILE A 184 -6.47 -7.37 -23.82
N LEU A 185 -6.37 -8.54 -23.16
CA LEU A 185 -6.03 -9.80 -23.80
C LEU A 185 -7.14 -10.26 -24.76
N THR A 186 -8.40 -10.16 -24.35
CA THR A 186 -9.54 -10.49 -25.22
C THR A 186 -9.67 -9.50 -26.37
N ALA A 187 -9.38 -8.21 -26.17
CA ALA A 187 -9.35 -7.24 -27.27
C ALA A 187 -8.13 -7.44 -28.22
N PHE A 188 -7.04 -8.07 -27.76
CA PHE A 188 -5.95 -8.49 -28.64
C PHE A 188 -6.33 -9.75 -29.43
N GLU A 189 -6.99 -10.74 -28.80
CA GLU A 189 -7.53 -11.92 -29.50
C GLU A 189 -8.60 -11.55 -30.53
N ASP A 190 -9.54 -10.65 -30.19
CA ASP A 190 -10.60 -10.20 -31.10
C ASP A 190 -10.06 -9.39 -32.30
N VAL A 191 -8.91 -8.71 -32.15
CA VAL A 191 -8.25 -7.96 -33.25
C VAL A 191 -7.42 -8.88 -34.14
N GLU A 192 -6.79 -9.94 -33.60
CA GLU A 192 -6.12 -10.96 -34.42
C GLU A 192 -7.14 -11.76 -35.26
N ASP A 193 -8.30 -12.11 -34.69
CA ASP A 193 -9.35 -12.85 -35.40
C ASP A 193 -10.01 -12.05 -36.54
N ASP A 194 -10.06 -10.72 -36.44
CA ASP A 194 -10.58 -9.84 -37.52
C ASP A 194 -9.54 -9.60 -38.62
N GLU A 195 -8.23 -9.60 -38.33
CA GLU A 195 -7.19 -9.50 -39.37
C GLU A 195 -7.08 -10.78 -40.22
N ASP A 196 -7.32 -11.96 -39.64
CA ASP A 196 -7.27 -13.23 -40.36
C ASP A 196 -8.51 -13.47 -41.25
N LYS A 197 -9.67 -12.91 -40.89
CA LYS A 197 -10.90 -12.98 -41.73
C LYS A 197 -10.87 -12.11 -42.97
N VAL A 198 -9.96 -11.13 -43.05
CA VAL A 198 -9.83 -10.22 -44.20
C VAL A 198 -8.82 -10.75 -45.23
N ARG A 199 -8.07 -11.81 -44.91
CA ARG A 199 -7.04 -12.40 -45.79
C ARG A 199 -7.51 -13.56 -46.68
N TYR A 200 -8.81 -13.86 -46.76
CA TYR A 200 -9.38 -14.86 -47.67
C TYR A 200 -10.48 -14.30 -48.56
#